data_AF-A0A957FPK1-F1
#
_entry.id   AF-A0A957FPK1-F1
#
_cell.length_a   1.000
_cell.length_b   1.000
_cell.length_c   1.000
_cell.angle_alpha   90.00
_cell.angle_beta   90.00
_cell.angle_gamma   90.00
#
_symmetry.space_group_name_H-M   'P 1'
#
loop_
_entity.id
_entity.type
_entity.pdbx_description
1 polymer ?
#
loop_
_entity_poly.entity_id
_entity_poly.type
_entity_poly.pdbx_seq_one_letter_code
_entity_poly.pdbx_strand_id
1 'polypeptide(L)'
;LLLPLLLLQRYDAGNVLLLTLPGYLLLGVLAETAVSDLHDWLSWLFTVGLLLMFALIFVNVARFARVVLYDVQNLDNVWLALFAFAFTAVTVYFLWTWDERAAYQGIVIATLAFFVFYQWGNAWWLGHLAANDVRERWVTTPATDDDVPMLIATIHQISNQATGDDFGVEIFSSVDTPVLRWYLRQFPNLHIGQAIPTSAQAGIIITPDAANPILGSDYFGTDFGLLRSGVQPESVTNLTPMIDTLRWWLFRESRAQIAEERVVLWVRADLIRP
;
A
#
# COMPACT_ATOMS: atom_id res chain seq x y z
N LEU A 1 -6.25 -19.08 -58.03
CA LEU A 1 -7.34 -19.44 -58.99
C LEU A 1 -7.33 -18.59 -60.28
N LEU A 2 -6.91 -17.32 -60.26
CA LEU A 2 -6.88 -16.44 -61.45
C LEU A 2 -5.85 -16.82 -62.53
N LEU A 3 -4.68 -17.32 -62.13
CA LEU A 3 -3.58 -17.70 -63.03
C LEU A 3 -3.93 -18.81 -64.06
N PRO A 4 -4.57 -19.93 -63.67
CA PRO A 4 -4.99 -20.95 -64.64
C PRO A 4 -6.14 -20.48 -65.56
N LEU A 5 -7.03 -19.58 -65.09
CA LEU A 5 -8.11 -19.00 -65.89
C LEU A 5 -7.59 -18.03 -66.97
N LEU A 6 -6.52 -17.28 -66.66
CA LEU A 6 -5.81 -16.40 -67.61
C LEU A 6 -5.10 -17.18 -68.72
N LEU A 7 -4.58 -18.37 -68.41
CA LEU A 7 -3.88 -19.23 -69.39
C LEU A 7 -4.84 -19.97 -70.35
N LEU A 8 -6.12 -20.07 -70.00
CA LEU A 8 -7.16 -20.73 -70.81
C LEU A 8 -7.79 -19.81 -71.89
N GLN A 9 -7.60 -18.49 -71.84
CA GLN A 9 -8.22 -17.52 -72.75
C GLN A 9 -7.35 -17.14 -73.96
N ARG A 10 -6.98 -18.11 -74.79
CA ARG A 10 -5.99 -17.92 -75.87
C ARG A 10 -6.45 -17.06 -77.07
N TYR A 11 -7.73 -16.67 -77.17
CA TYR A 11 -8.27 -16.05 -78.40
C TYR A 11 -9.16 -14.80 -78.23
N ASP A 12 -9.35 -14.25 -77.03
CA ASP A 12 -10.17 -13.05 -76.85
C ASP A 12 -9.57 -12.08 -75.82
N ALA A 13 -8.89 -11.04 -76.32
CA ALA A 13 -8.19 -10.06 -75.50
C ALA A 13 -9.13 -9.17 -74.66
N GLY A 14 -10.43 -9.09 -75.01
CA GLY A 14 -11.43 -8.32 -74.27
C GLY A 14 -11.73 -8.88 -72.87
N ASN A 15 -11.63 -10.20 -72.70
CA ASN A 15 -11.97 -10.87 -71.45
C ASN A 15 -10.85 -10.82 -70.39
N VAL A 16 -9.63 -10.47 -70.79
CA VAL A 16 -8.49 -10.29 -69.88
C VAL A 16 -8.76 -9.12 -68.92
N LEU A 17 -9.33 -8.01 -69.41
CA LEU A 17 -9.71 -6.86 -68.58
C LEU A 17 -10.83 -7.18 -67.58
N LEU A 18 -11.76 -8.06 -67.95
CA LEU A 18 -12.87 -8.49 -67.08
C LEU A 18 -12.41 -9.41 -65.94
N LEU A 19 -11.27 -10.08 -66.09
CA LEU A 19 -10.67 -10.94 -65.05
C LEU A 19 -9.63 -10.21 -64.19
N THR A 20 -8.94 -9.19 -64.74
CA THR A 20 -7.97 -8.40 -63.97
C THR A 20 -8.63 -7.43 -63.01
N LEU A 21 -9.80 -6.89 -63.34
CA LEU A 21 -10.50 -5.90 -62.51
C LEU A 21 -10.99 -6.48 -61.16
N PRO A 22 -11.64 -7.67 -61.12
CA PRO A 22 -11.96 -8.34 -59.86
C PRO A 22 -10.70 -8.78 -59.08
N GLY A 23 -9.63 -9.14 -59.80
CA GLY A 23 -8.35 -9.51 -59.19
C GLY A 23 -7.67 -8.34 -58.47
N TYR A 24 -7.68 -7.15 -59.07
CA TYR A 24 -7.17 -5.92 -58.45
C TYR A 24 -8.01 -5.50 -57.25
N LEU A 25 -9.34 -5.63 -57.34
CA LEU A 25 -10.23 -5.34 -56.20
C LEU A 25 -10.01 -6.33 -55.04
N LEU A 26 -9.83 -7.62 -55.33
CA LEU A 26 -9.53 -8.62 -54.30
C LEU A 26 -8.15 -8.41 -53.66
N LEU A 27 -7.14 -8.01 -54.45
CA LEU A 27 -5.83 -7.61 -53.92
C LEU A 27 -5.92 -6.33 -53.08
N GLY A 28 -6.76 -5.38 -53.48
CA GLY A 28 -7.04 -4.16 -52.70
C GLY A 28 -7.69 -4.48 -51.36
N VAL A 29 -8.72 -5.33 -51.34
CA VAL A 29 -9.41 -5.76 -50.11
C VAL A 29 -8.48 -6.58 -49.22
N LEU A 30 -7.67 -7.49 -49.79
CA LEU A 30 -6.66 -8.24 -49.01
C LEU A 30 -5.59 -7.33 -48.41
N ALA A 31 -5.13 -6.34 -49.17
CA ALA A 31 -4.18 -5.33 -48.67
C ALA A 31 -4.82 -4.46 -47.58
N GLU A 32 -6.08 -4.07 -47.74
CA GLU A 32 -6.84 -3.31 -46.73
C GLU A 32 -7.00 -4.11 -45.44
N THR A 33 -7.37 -5.40 -45.51
CA THR A 33 -7.49 -6.27 -44.32
C THR A 33 -6.14 -6.55 -43.66
N ALA A 34 -5.08 -6.76 -44.45
CA ALA A 34 -3.74 -7.00 -43.90
C ALA A 34 -3.16 -5.75 -43.23
N VAL A 35 -3.46 -4.56 -43.78
CA VAL A 35 -3.06 -3.27 -43.21
C VAL A 35 -3.91 -2.93 -41.97
N SER A 36 -5.20 -3.24 -41.96
CA SER A 36 -6.06 -3.02 -40.78
C SER A 36 -5.63 -3.92 -39.61
N ASP A 37 -5.36 -5.20 -39.86
CA ASP A 37 -4.92 -6.13 -38.81
C ASP A 37 -3.55 -5.74 -38.22
N LEU A 38 -2.63 -5.25 -39.06
CA LEU A 38 -1.34 -4.74 -38.62
C LEU A 38 -1.49 -3.43 -37.82
N HIS A 39 -2.39 -2.55 -38.26
CA HIS A 39 -2.70 -1.29 -37.57
C HIS A 39 -3.31 -1.55 -36.20
N ASP A 40 -4.25 -2.50 -36.10
CA ASP A 40 -4.89 -2.89 -34.85
C ASP A 40 -3.87 -3.48 -33.87
N TRP A 41 -2.99 -4.38 -34.32
CA TRP A 41 -1.95 -4.95 -33.47
C TRP A 41 -0.92 -3.91 -33.00
N LEU A 42 -0.49 -3.01 -33.89
CA LEU A 42 0.38 -1.89 -33.54
C LEU A 42 -0.29 -0.93 -32.55
N SER A 43 -1.60 -0.70 -32.66
CA SER A 43 -2.37 0.13 -31.73
C SER A 43 -2.40 -0.48 -30.32
N TRP A 44 -2.51 -1.80 -30.21
CA TRP A 44 -2.46 -2.52 -28.93
C TRP A 44 -1.08 -2.46 -28.29
N LEU A 45 -0.01 -2.73 -29.06
CA LEU A 45 1.36 -2.58 -28.56
C LEU A 45 1.65 -1.17 -28.08
N PHE A 46 1.17 -0.17 -28.81
CA PHE A 46 1.33 1.23 -28.43
C PHE A 46 0.53 1.58 -27.17
N THR A 47 -0.70 1.08 -27.03
CA THR A 47 -1.52 1.24 -25.82
C THR A 47 -0.84 0.63 -24.60
N VAL A 48 -0.29 -0.58 -24.73
CA VAL A 48 0.50 -1.24 -23.68
C VAL A 48 1.76 -0.42 -23.36
N GLY A 49 2.45 0.09 -24.38
CA GLY A 49 3.60 0.97 -24.23
C GLY A 49 3.27 2.25 -23.45
N LEU A 50 2.14 2.89 -23.75
CA LEU A 50 1.64 4.06 -23.03
C LEU A 50 1.30 3.73 -21.57
N LEU A 51 0.66 2.60 -21.31
CA LEU A 51 0.36 2.16 -19.94
C LEU A 51 1.64 1.92 -19.13
N LEU A 52 2.64 1.26 -19.74
CA LEU A 52 3.94 1.05 -19.11
C LEU A 52 4.66 2.39 -18.85
N MET A 53 4.61 3.31 -19.80
CA MET A 53 5.18 4.64 -19.65
C MET A 53 4.48 5.43 -18.54
N PHE A 54 3.15 5.39 -18.47
CA PHE A 54 2.38 6.02 -17.41
C PHE A 54 2.72 5.43 -16.03
N ALA A 55 2.83 4.11 -15.92
CA ALA A 55 3.26 3.44 -14.70
C ALA A 55 4.67 3.88 -14.27
N LEU A 56 5.62 3.96 -15.22
CA LEU A 56 6.98 4.46 -14.96
C LEU A 56 6.97 5.92 -14.50
N ILE A 57 6.17 6.79 -15.12
CA ILE A 57 6.04 8.19 -14.71
C ILE A 57 5.47 8.27 -13.29
N PHE A 58 4.40 7.53 -13.00
CA PHE A 58 3.79 7.52 -11.68
C PHE A 58 4.79 7.12 -10.60
N VAL A 59 5.57 6.04 -10.83
CA VAL A 59 6.63 5.60 -9.92
C VAL A 59 7.73 6.66 -9.77
N ASN A 60 8.14 7.32 -10.85
CA ASN A 60 9.18 8.35 -10.80
C ASN A 60 8.71 9.65 -10.13
N VAL A 61 7.46 10.07 -10.35
CA VAL A 61 6.82 11.20 -9.66
C VAL A 61 6.71 10.91 -8.17
N ALA A 62 6.29 9.70 -7.80
CA ALA A 62 6.31 9.26 -6.41
C ALA A 62 7.75 9.26 -5.86
N ARG A 63 8.74 8.74 -6.58
CA ARG A 63 10.12 8.76 -6.10
C ARG A 63 10.65 10.18 -5.88
N PHE A 64 10.41 11.09 -6.81
CA PHE A 64 10.80 12.50 -6.69
C PHE A 64 10.07 13.23 -5.58
N ALA A 65 8.75 13.04 -5.46
CA ALA A 65 7.99 13.65 -4.38
C ALA A 65 8.56 13.17 -3.04
N ARG A 66 9.07 11.94 -2.95
CA ARG A 66 9.85 11.50 -1.78
C ARG A 66 11.18 12.24 -1.63
N VAL A 67 12.01 12.34 -2.68
CA VAL A 67 13.37 12.94 -2.61
C VAL A 67 13.35 14.45 -2.34
N VAL A 68 12.51 15.23 -3.05
CA VAL A 68 12.40 16.68 -2.88
C VAL A 68 11.92 17.06 -1.48
N LEU A 69 11.21 16.17 -0.79
CA LEU A 69 10.80 16.36 0.59
C LEU A 69 11.95 16.21 1.60
N TYR A 70 13.08 15.60 1.22
CA TYR A 70 14.22 15.35 2.11
C TYR A 70 15.51 16.09 1.71
N ASP A 71 15.70 16.48 0.44
CA ASP A 71 16.90 17.21 0.01
C ASP A 71 16.63 18.08 -1.24
N VAL A 72 16.69 19.40 -1.09
CA VAL A 72 16.34 20.40 -2.12
C VAL A 72 17.46 20.59 -3.16
N GLN A 73 18.68 20.08 -2.90
CA GLN A 73 19.84 20.31 -3.77
C GLN A 73 20.10 19.20 -4.81
N ASN A 74 19.28 18.15 -4.86
CA ASN A 74 19.52 17.02 -5.75
C ASN A 74 19.01 17.25 -7.20
N LEU A 75 19.91 17.02 -8.17
CA LEU A 75 19.73 17.20 -9.62
C LEU A 75 18.86 16.13 -10.29
N ASP A 76 18.29 15.18 -9.54
CA ASP A 76 17.43 14.09 -10.03
C ASP A 76 16.12 14.59 -10.70
N ASN A 77 15.81 15.88 -10.53
CA ASN A 77 14.64 16.57 -11.07
C ASN A 77 14.67 16.71 -12.61
N VAL A 78 15.85 16.56 -13.22
CA VAL A 78 16.04 16.61 -14.68
C VAL A 78 15.34 15.44 -15.37
N TRP A 79 15.34 14.26 -14.75
CA TRP A 79 14.71 13.07 -15.31
C TRP A 79 13.19 13.20 -15.38
N LEU A 80 12.56 13.84 -14.39
CA LEU A 80 11.13 14.11 -14.44
C LEU A 80 10.73 15.15 -15.49
N ALA A 81 11.53 16.20 -15.65
CA ALA A 81 11.30 17.18 -16.71
C ALA A 81 11.39 16.50 -18.09
N LEU A 82 12.36 15.59 -18.28
CA LEU A 82 12.50 14.80 -19.49
C LEU A 82 11.32 13.84 -19.70
N PHE A 83 10.85 13.15 -18.65
CA PHE A 83 9.69 12.27 -18.73
C PHE A 83 8.38 13.03 -19.02
N ALA A 84 8.16 14.17 -18.37
CA ALA A 84 6.98 15.02 -18.62
C ALA A 84 7.01 15.62 -20.04
N PHE A 85 8.18 16.01 -20.53
CA PHE A 85 8.37 16.49 -21.89
C PHE A 85 8.09 15.37 -22.91
N ALA A 86 8.66 14.18 -22.71
CA ALA A 86 8.41 13.02 -23.57
C ALA A 86 6.91 12.65 -23.58
N PHE A 87 6.25 12.66 -22.43
CA PHE A 87 4.81 12.42 -22.32
C PHE A 87 3.98 13.46 -23.08
N THR A 88 4.32 14.74 -22.94
CA THR A 88 3.65 15.84 -23.65
C THR A 88 3.83 15.68 -25.17
N ALA A 89 5.05 15.37 -25.62
CA ALA A 89 5.34 15.16 -27.03
C ALA A 89 4.58 13.95 -27.61
N VAL A 90 4.52 12.84 -26.88
CA VAL A 90 3.76 11.64 -27.27
C VAL A 90 2.26 11.94 -27.31
N THR A 91 1.72 12.68 -26.33
CA THR A 91 0.30 13.05 -26.28
C THR A 91 -0.07 14.00 -27.43
N VAL A 92 0.76 15.01 -27.72
CA VAL A 92 0.54 15.95 -28.83
C VAL A 92 0.61 15.25 -30.18
N TYR A 93 1.58 14.35 -30.38
CA TYR A 93 1.67 13.53 -31.59
C TYR A 93 0.41 12.69 -31.78
N PHE A 94 -0.15 12.17 -30.70
CA PHE A 94 -1.35 11.34 -30.73
C PHE A 94 -2.62 12.13 -31.04
N LEU A 95 -2.79 13.29 -30.40
CA LEU A 95 -3.90 14.21 -30.69
C LEU A 95 -3.89 14.70 -32.14
N TRP A 96 -2.71 14.74 -32.76
CA TRP A 96 -2.57 15.17 -34.14
C TRP A 96 -2.91 14.06 -35.16
N THR A 97 -2.79 12.80 -34.78
CA THR A 97 -2.78 11.68 -35.74
C THR A 97 -4.06 10.82 -35.71
N TRP A 98 -4.97 11.02 -34.75
CA TRP A 98 -6.04 10.04 -34.49
C TRP A 98 -7.48 10.43 -34.88
N ASP A 99 -8.29 9.40 -35.12
CA ASP A 99 -9.75 9.47 -35.18
C ASP A 99 -10.30 9.87 -33.81
N GLU A 100 -11.09 10.95 -33.77
CA GLU A 100 -11.63 11.56 -32.55
C GLU A 100 -12.34 10.53 -31.67
N ARG A 101 -13.05 9.55 -32.28
CA ARG A 101 -13.79 8.53 -31.52
C ARG A 101 -12.88 7.59 -30.75
N ALA A 102 -11.79 7.13 -31.37
CA ALA A 102 -10.84 6.22 -30.73
C ALA A 102 -10.11 6.92 -29.57
N ALA A 103 -9.76 8.19 -29.74
CA ALA A 103 -9.13 9.00 -28.70
C ALA A 103 -10.03 9.14 -27.46
N TYR A 104 -11.32 9.46 -27.63
CA TYR A 104 -12.26 9.56 -26.50
C TYR A 104 -12.44 8.23 -25.76
N GLN A 105 -12.58 7.12 -26.50
CA GLN A 105 -12.72 5.79 -25.90
C GLN A 105 -11.47 5.41 -25.10
N GLY A 106 -10.28 5.68 -25.65
CA GLY A 106 -9.00 5.45 -24.97
C GLY A 106 -8.88 6.25 -23.67
N ILE A 107 -9.23 7.55 -23.69
CA ILE A 107 -9.20 8.40 -22.49
C ILE A 107 -10.15 7.87 -21.41
N VAL A 108 -11.37 7.46 -21.80
CA VAL A 108 -12.35 6.91 -20.84
C VAL A 108 -11.84 5.60 -20.25
N ILE A 109 -11.35 4.67 -21.08
CA ILE A 109 -10.83 3.37 -20.61
C ILE A 109 -9.61 3.56 -19.71
N ALA A 110 -8.66 4.42 -20.09
CA ALA A 110 -7.48 4.72 -19.28
C ALA A 110 -7.85 5.32 -17.92
N THR A 111 -8.82 6.24 -17.92
CA THR A 111 -9.34 6.86 -16.70
C THR A 111 -10.00 5.82 -15.79
N LEU A 112 -10.85 4.96 -16.35
CA LEU A 112 -11.50 3.87 -15.60
C LEU A 112 -10.47 2.88 -15.06
N ALA A 113 -9.50 2.46 -15.87
CA ALA A 113 -8.44 1.56 -15.45
C ALA A 113 -7.63 2.18 -14.30
N PHE A 114 -7.25 3.45 -14.41
CA PHE A 114 -6.59 4.20 -13.34
C PHE A 114 -7.40 4.14 -12.04
N PHE A 115 -8.71 4.45 -12.08
CA PHE A 115 -9.56 4.37 -10.90
C PHE A 115 -9.65 2.96 -10.32
N VAL A 116 -9.76 1.92 -11.15
CA VAL A 116 -9.79 0.53 -10.68
C VAL A 116 -8.50 0.18 -9.93
N PHE A 117 -7.34 0.45 -10.52
CA PHE A 117 -6.05 0.18 -9.87
C PHE A 117 -5.85 1.02 -8.61
N TYR A 118 -6.21 2.30 -8.65
CA TYR A 118 -6.13 3.19 -7.51
C TYR A 118 -7.01 2.69 -6.35
N GLN A 119 -8.27 2.34 -6.62
CA GLN A 119 -9.19 1.84 -5.61
C GLN A 119 -8.77 0.47 -5.07
N TRP A 120 -8.25 -0.41 -5.92
CA TRP A 120 -7.72 -1.69 -5.48
C TRP A 120 -6.51 -1.51 -4.55
N GLY A 121 -5.56 -0.65 -4.91
CA GLY A 121 -4.42 -0.32 -4.05
C GLY A 121 -4.84 0.23 -2.69
N ASN A 122 -5.85 1.12 -2.67
CA ASN A 122 -6.42 1.64 -1.43
C ASN A 122 -7.10 0.55 -0.60
N ALA A 123 -7.93 -0.30 -1.23
CA ALA A 123 -8.61 -1.39 -0.54
C ALA A 123 -7.61 -2.39 0.07
N TRP A 124 -6.55 -2.72 -0.67
CA TRP A 124 -5.48 -3.59 -0.20
C TRP A 124 -4.76 -3.01 1.02
N TRP A 125 -4.37 -1.73 0.92
CA TRP A 125 -3.71 -1.00 1.99
C TRP A 125 -4.59 -0.90 3.26
N LEU A 126 -5.87 -0.56 3.10
CA LEU A 126 -6.84 -0.50 4.20
C LEU A 126 -7.05 -1.86 4.87
N GLY A 127 -7.03 -2.94 4.10
CA GLY A 127 -7.25 -4.30 4.60
C GLY A 127 -6.07 -4.89 5.38
N HIS A 128 -4.82 -4.45 5.11
CA HIS A 128 -3.63 -5.12 5.64
C HIS A 128 -2.73 -4.24 6.51
N LEU A 129 -2.62 -2.94 6.21
CA LEU A 129 -1.56 -2.10 6.75
C LEU A 129 -2.11 -0.86 7.49
N ALA A 130 -3.19 -0.26 6.97
CA ALA A 130 -3.71 0.99 7.51
C ALA A 130 -4.31 0.86 8.92
N ALA A 131 -4.91 -0.28 9.25
CA ALA A 131 -5.71 -0.41 10.48
C ALA A 131 -4.89 -0.19 11.77
N ASN A 132 -3.57 -0.41 11.71
CA ASN A 132 -2.66 -0.24 12.84
C ASN A 132 -1.55 0.79 12.57
N ASP A 133 -1.59 1.51 11.44
CA ASP A 133 -0.60 2.55 11.13
C ASP A 133 -1.10 3.92 11.60
N VAL A 134 -0.47 4.42 12.65
CA VAL A 134 -0.75 5.73 13.27
C VAL A 134 -0.45 6.90 12.34
N ARG A 135 0.37 6.69 11.31
CA ARG A 135 0.67 7.71 10.30
C ARG A 135 -0.50 7.95 9.37
N GLU A 136 -1.50 7.07 9.38
CA GLU A 136 -2.70 7.24 8.58
C GLU A 136 -3.63 8.31 9.11
N ARG A 137 -4.03 9.23 8.23
CA ARG A 137 -4.99 10.29 8.59
C ARG A 137 -6.36 9.76 8.99
N TRP A 138 -6.70 8.55 8.58
CA TRP A 138 -8.01 7.95 8.84
C TRP A 138 -8.05 7.16 10.14
N VAL A 139 -6.90 6.93 10.78
CA VAL A 139 -6.80 6.25 12.07
C VAL A 139 -6.94 7.29 13.17
N THR A 140 -8.13 7.35 13.76
CA THR A 140 -8.42 8.26 14.89
C THR A 140 -8.29 7.58 16.25
N THR A 141 -8.16 6.26 16.27
CA THR A 141 -8.00 5.45 17.48
C THR A 141 -6.53 5.10 17.67
N PRO A 142 -6.02 5.03 18.92
CA PRO A 142 -4.68 4.52 19.18
C PRO A 142 -4.50 3.12 18.58
N ALA A 143 -3.39 2.91 17.87
CA ALA A 143 -2.99 1.63 17.32
C ALA A 143 -2.37 0.75 18.41
N THR A 144 -2.48 -0.56 18.26
CA THR A 144 -1.80 -1.52 19.15
C THR A 144 -0.32 -1.61 18.78
N ASP A 145 0.57 -1.59 19.77
CA ASP A 145 2.01 -1.76 19.50
C ASP A 145 2.34 -3.20 19.06
N ASP A 146 3.39 -3.35 18.24
CA ASP A 146 3.90 -4.66 17.81
C ASP A 146 4.53 -5.44 18.99
N ASP A 147 4.84 -4.76 20.09
CA ASP A 147 5.35 -5.35 21.33
C ASP A 147 4.28 -6.13 22.11
N VAL A 148 2.98 -5.88 21.88
CA VAL A 148 1.90 -6.52 22.65
C VAL A 148 1.89 -8.04 22.49
N PRO A 149 1.99 -8.63 21.28
CA PRO A 149 2.18 -10.07 21.13
C PRO A 149 3.41 -10.61 21.87
N MET A 150 4.50 -9.83 21.95
CA MET A 150 5.72 -10.24 22.67
C MET A 150 5.50 -10.24 24.19
N LEU A 151 4.84 -9.21 24.74
CA LEU A 151 4.39 -9.16 26.12
C LEU A 151 3.57 -10.42 26.48
N ILE A 152 2.59 -10.78 25.64
CA ILE A 152 1.73 -11.94 25.87
C ILE A 152 2.51 -13.26 25.76
N ALA A 153 3.42 -13.39 24.80
CA ALA A 153 4.30 -14.55 24.70
C ALA A 153 5.19 -14.72 25.94
N THR A 154 5.74 -13.62 26.47
CA THR A 154 6.51 -13.63 27.72
C THR A 154 5.65 -14.08 28.90
N ILE A 155 4.41 -13.59 29.02
CA ILE A 155 3.48 -14.01 30.07
C ILE A 155 3.16 -15.51 29.95
N HIS A 156 2.91 -16.04 28.75
CA HIS A 156 2.68 -17.47 28.54
C HIS A 156 3.88 -18.31 28.97
N GLN A 157 5.09 -17.89 28.57
CA GLN A 157 6.31 -18.59 28.94
C GLN A 157 6.48 -18.64 30.47
N ILE A 158 6.28 -17.51 31.15
CA ILE A 158 6.36 -17.45 32.62
C ILE A 158 5.26 -18.31 33.25
N SER A 159 4.03 -18.24 32.74
CA SER A 159 2.91 -19.01 33.27
C SER A 159 3.17 -20.51 33.19
N ASN A 160 3.62 -20.99 32.03
CA ASN A 160 3.93 -22.39 31.81
C ASN A 160 5.10 -22.85 32.70
N GLN A 161 6.14 -22.02 32.85
CA GLN A 161 7.27 -22.31 33.73
C GLN A 161 6.85 -22.37 35.22
N ALA A 162 5.99 -21.46 35.66
CA ALA A 162 5.58 -21.36 37.06
C ALA A 162 4.51 -22.37 37.47
N THR A 163 3.56 -22.67 36.58
CA THR A 163 2.34 -23.43 36.92
C THR A 163 2.15 -24.71 36.10
N GLY A 164 2.91 -24.88 35.01
CA GLY A 164 2.68 -25.93 34.02
C GLY A 164 1.44 -25.70 33.14
N ASP A 165 0.83 -24.51 33.22
CA ASP A 165 -0.32 -24.08 32.42
C ASP A 165 -0.01 -22.72 31.78
N ASP A 166 -0.33 -22.57 30.49
CA ASP A 166 -0.11 -21.35 29.71
C ASP A 166 -0.91 -20.14 30.24
N PHE A 167 -1.95 -20.38 31.06
CA PHE A 167 -2.83 -19.34 31.59
C PHE A 167 -2.96 -19.32 33.13
N GLY A 168 -2.27 -20.23 33.83
CA GLY A 168 -2.47 -20.46 35.27
C GLY A 168 -1.95 -19.34 36.20
N VAL A 169 -1.05 -18.47 35.72
CA VAL A 169 -0.42 -17.44 36.56
C VAL A 169 -1.41 -16.34 37.00
N GLU A 170 -1.25 -15.87 38.23
CA GLU A 170 -1.99 -14.72 38.75
C GLU A 170 -1.41 -13.41 38.19
N ILE A 171 -2.26 -12.62 37.54
CA ILE A 171 -1.88 -11.36 36.88
C ILE A 171 -2.65 -10.22 37.54
N PHE A 172 -1.93 -9.20 37.99
CA PHE A 172 -2.52 -7.93 38.40
C PHE A 172 -2.17 -6.82 37.39
N SER A 173 -3.15 -6.18 36.79
CA SER A 173 -2.93 -5.02 35.91
C SER A 173 -3.46 -3.75 36.55
N SER A 174 -2.61 -2.74 36.69
CA SER A 174 -3.05 -1.38 36.99
C SER A 174 -3.42 -0.56 35.76
N VAL A 175 -3.15 -1.11 34.57
CA VAL A 175 -3.50 -0.53 33.28
C VAL A 175 -4.78 -1.16 32.78
N ASP A 176 -5.79 -0.34 32.53
CA ASP A 176 -7.12 -0.80 32.14
C ASP A 176 -7.48 -0.31 30.72
N THR A 177 -6.95 -1.00 29.71
CA THR A 177 -7.21 -0.68 28.30
C THR A 177 -7.97 -1.82 27.59
N PRO A 178 -8.82 -1.51 26.59
CA PRO A 178 -9.54 -2.54 25.82
C PRO A 178 -8.60 -3.55 25.15
N VAL A 179 -7.44 -3.09 24.66
CA VAL A 179 -6.42 -3.94 24.04
C VAL A 179 -5.90 -4.96 25.05
N LEU A 180 -5.45 -4.51 26.23
CA LEU A 180 -4.90 -5.40 27.24
C LEU A 180 -5.96 -6.39 27.75
N ARG A 181 -7.21 -5.95 27.95
CA ARG A 181 -8.33 -6.86 28.30
C ARG A 181 -8.57 -7.93 27.24
N TRP A 182 -8.49 -7.57 25.96
CA TRP A 182 -8.73 -8.52 24.87
C TRP A 182 -7.66 -9.61 24.79
N TYR A 183 -6.40 -9.24 24.98
CA TYR A 183 -5.27 -10.16 24.98
C TYR A 183 -5.20 -11.00 26.26
N LEU A 184 -5.50 -10.41 27.42
CA LEU A 184 -5.49 -11.12 28.70
C LEU A 184 -6.79 -11.90 29.00
N ARG A 185 -7.76 -11.92 28.08
CA ARG A 185 -9.09 -12.53 28.30
C ARG A 185 -9.06 -14.01 28.68
N GLN A 186 -7.98 -14.72 28.35
CA GLN A 186 -7.85 -16.16 28.58
C GLN A 186 -7.24 -16.48 29.95
N PHE A 187 -6.72 -15.49 30.68
CA PHE A 187 -6.16 -15.69 32.01
C PHE A 187 -7.27 -15.65 33.06
N PRO A 188 -7.64 -16.79 33.67
CA PRO A 188 -8.74 -16.86 34.64
C PRO A 188 -8.45 -16.09 35.93
N ASN A 189 -7.17 -15.92 36.27
CA ASN A 189 -6.69 -15.25 37.49
C ASN A 189 -6.23 -13.80 37.20
N LEU A 190 -6.93 -13.11 36.30
CA LEU A 190 -6.66 -11.71 35.97
C LEU A 190 -7.43 -10.77 36.91
N HIS A 191 -6.69 -9.89 37.59
CA HIS A 191 -7.23 -8.81 38.40
C HIS A 191 -6.85 -7.46 37.81
N ILE A 192 -7.83 -6.58 37.59
CA ILE A 192 -7.61 -5.22 37.08
C ILE A 192 -8.04 -4.23 38.17
N GLY A 193 -7.17 -3.29 38.53
CA GLY A 193 -7.48 -2.28 39.55
C GLY A 193 -6.51 -1.11 39.55
N GLN A 194 -6.98 0.09 39.91
CA GLN A 194 -6.20 1.32 39.76
C GLN A 194 -4.94 1.43 40.65
N ALA A 195 -4.87 0.67 41.73
CA ALA A 195 -3.74 0.66 42.65
C ALA A 195 -3.36 -0.77 42.99
N ILE A 196 -2.06 -1.06 42.98
CA ILE A 196 -1.52 -2.36 43.39
C ILE A 196 -1.76 -2.51 44.90
N PRO A 197 -2.50 -3.53 45.35
CA PRO A 197 -2.66 -3.80 46.77
C PRO A 197 -1.28 -3.98 47.42
N THR A 198 -1.07 -3.40 48.61
CA THR A 198 0.19 -3.59 49.37
C THR A 198 0.41 -5.05 49.79
N SER A 199 -0.63 -5.88 49.70
CA SER A 199 -0.60 -7.34 49.91
C SER A 199 -0.57 -8.15 48.62
N ALA A 200 -0.43 -7.52 47.45
CA ALA A 200 -0.47 -8.23 46.17
C ALA A 200 0.72 -9.19 46.07
N GLN A 201 0.43 -10.49 46.09
CA GLN A 201 1.37 -11.57 45.81
C GLN A 201 1.19 -12.11 44.39
N ALA A 202 0.59 -11.31 43.49
CA ALA A 202 0.44 -11.70 42.11
C ALA A 202 1.82 -12.03 41.51
N GLY A 203 1.89 -13.13 40.76
CA GLY A 203 3.14 -13.53 40.13
C GLY A 203 3.62 -12.53 39.10
N ILE A 204 2.67 -11.89 38.43
CA ILE A 204 2.89 -10.91 37.38
C ILE A 204 2.10 -9.64 37.69
N ILE A 205 2.76 -8.48 37.55
CA ILE A 205 2.14 -7.17 37.72
C ILE A 205 2.40 -6.32 36.48
N ILE A 206 1.37 -5.70 35.90
CA ILE A 206 1.48 -4.80 34.75
C ILE A 206 1.16 -3.38 35.20
N THR A 207 2.11 -2.45 34.99
CA THR A 207 1.96 -1.03 35.36
C THR A 207 2.22 -0.11 34.17
N PRO A 208 1.71 1.13 34.18
CA PRO A 208 2.15 2.12 33.20
C PRO A 208 3.60 2.50 33.46
N ASP A 209 4.38 2.79 32.40
CA ASP A 209 5.81 3.12 32.50
C ASP A 209 6.09 4.37 33.35
N ALA A 210 5.17 5.33 33.35
CA ALA A 210 5.27 6.53 34.19
C ALA A 210 5.04 6.27 35.69
N ALA A 211 4.55 5.08 36.08
CA ALA A 211 4.35 4.75 37.48
C ALA A 211 5.61 4.13 38.08
N ASN A 212 5.99 4.62 39.28
CA ASN A 212 7.01 4.00 40.13
C ASN A 212 6.31 3.18 41.23
N PRO A 213 5.86 1.94 40.96
CA PRO A 213 5.20 1.14 41.97
C PRO A 213 6.20 0.78 43.08
N ILE A 214 5.75 0.87 44.33
CA ILE A 214 6.51 0.37 45.48
C ILE A 214 6.31 -1.15 45.52
N LEU A 215 7.15 -1.87 44.80
CA LEU A 215 7.19 -3.34 44.82
C LEU A 215 8.25 -3.82 45.82
N GLY A 216 8.11 -5.07 46.28
CA GLY A 216 9.17 -5.72 47.05
C GLY A 216 10.46 -5.85 46.24
N SER A 217 11.59 -6.12 46.90
CA SER A 217 12.93 -6.27 46.27
C SER A 217 13.04 -7.42 45.26
N ASP A 218 11.98 -8.20 45.09
CA ASP A 218 12.00 -9.50 44.43
C ASP A 218 11.25 -9.45 43.09
N TYR A 219 11.12 -8.28 42.45
CA TYR A 219 10.48 -8.14 41.14
C TYR A 219 11.47 -7.63 40.08
N PHE A 220 11.38 -8.21 38.89
CA PHE A 220 12.12 -7.77 37.70
C PHE A 220 11.15 -7.14 36.70
N GLY A 221 11.48 -5.93 36.24
CA GLY A 221 10.69 -5.18 35.27
C GLY A 221 11.23 -5.31 33.85
N THR A 222 10.36 -5.42 32.86
CA THR A 222 10.68 -5.25 31.44
C THR A 222 9.59 -4.41 30.78
N ASP A 223 9.99 -3.45 29.96
CA ASP A 223 9.09 -2.52 29.30
C ASP A 223 8.63 -3.02 27.92
N PHE A 224 7.37 -2.72 27.59
CA PHE A 224 6.73 -3.08 26.32
C PHE A 224 5.90 -1.89 25.83
N GLY A 225 5.92 -1.64 24.51
CA GLY A 225 4.92 -0.76 23.89
C GLY A 225 3.52 -1.36 24.03
N LEU A 226 2.52 -0.51 24.32
CA LEU A 226 1.12 -0.92 24.39
C LEU A 226 0.28 -0.26 23.29
N LEU A 227 0.27 1.07 23.25
CA LEU A 227 -0.48 1.84 22.26
C LEU A 227 0.43 2.85 21.56
N ARG A 228 0.17 3.09 20.27
CA ARG A 228 0.78 4.14 19.49
C ARG A 228 -0.31 5.13 19.06
N SER A 229 -0.09 6.42 19.27
CA SER A 229 -1.05 7.48 18.93
C SER A 229 -0.39 8.60 18.13
N GLY A 230 -1.14 9.17 17.19
CA GLY A 230 -0.63 10.16 16.25
C GLY A 230 -0.86 11.52 16.85
N VAL A 231 0.20 12.19 17.29
CA VAL A 231 0.13 13.54 17.82
C VAL A 231 0.53 14.51 16.73
N GLN A 232 -0.42 15.34 16.31
CA GLN A 232 -0.15 16.45 15.43
C GLN A 232 0.60 17.51 16.24
N PRO A 233 1.83 17.91 15.86
CA PRO A 233 2.56 18.92 16.62
C PRO A 233 1.81 20.26 16.60
N GLU A 234 1.45 20.78 17.78
CA GLU A 234 0.68 22.02 17.96
C GLU A 234 1.35 23.26 17.32
N SER A 235 2.67 23.19 17.07
CA SER A 235 3.50 24.30 16.60
C SER A 235 3.75 24.34 15.09
N VAL A 236 3.31 23.33 14.32
CA VAL A 236 3.48 23.34 12.86
C VAL A 236 2.27 24.00 12.23
N THR A 237 2.30 25.33 12.15
CA THR A 237 1.53 26.07 11.14
C THR A 237 1.77 25.35 9.81
N ASN A 238 0.73 24.78 9.20
CA ASN A 238 0.82 24.06 7.93
C ASN A 238 1.31 25.04 6.84
N LEU A 239 2.62 25.21 6.72
CA LEU A 239 3.22 26.14 5.76
C LEU A 239 2.99 25.68 4.31
N THR A 240 2.64 24.41 4.09
CA THR A 240 2.37 23.82 2.76
C THR A 240 1.31 22.70 2.78
N PRO A 241 0.02 22.99 3.05
CA PRO A 241 -1.04 21.98 3.20
C PRO A 241 -1.29 21.13 1.95
N MET A 242 -1.02 21.68 0.76
CA MET A 242 -1.08 20.93 -0.50
C MET A 242 -0.01 19.83 -0.59
N ILE A 243 1.23 20.14 -0.19
CA ILE A 243 2.34 19.19 -0.23
C ILE A 243 2.11 18.05 0.76
N ASP A 244 1.63 18.36 1.97
CA ASP A 244 1.31 17.34 2.97
C ASP A 244 0.15 16.44 2.53
N THR A 245 -0.81 16.97 1.78
CA THR A 245 -1.92 16.18 1.22
C THR A 245 -1.44 15.28 0.09
N LEU A 246 -0.58 15.78 -0.80
CA LEU A 246 0.06 14.97 -1.84
C LEU A 246 0.96 13.88 -1.25
N ARG A 247 1.73 14.19 -0.20
CA ARG A 247 2.57 13.20 0.49
C ARG A 247 1.73 12.07 1.07
N TRP A 248 0.64 12.40 1.76
CA TRP A 248 -0.24 11.36 2.30
C TRP A 248 -0.94 10.58 1.18
N TRP A 249 -1.37 11.24 0.10
CA TRP A 249 -2.03 10.58 -1.03
C TRP A 249 -1.11 9.62 -1.78
N LEU A 250 0.17 9.98 -1.95
CA LEU A 250 1.16 9.19 -2.69
C LEU A 250 1.88 8.15 -1.82
N PHE A 251 2.23 8.50 -0.57
CA PHE A 251 3.08 7.65 0.28
C PHE A 251 2.41 7.17 1.55
N ARG A 252 1.17 7.60 1.83
CA ARG A 252 0.49 7.26 3.09
C ARG A 252 1.23 7.75 4.34
N GLU A 253 2.17 8.68 4.19
CA GLU A 253 2.98 9.23 5.27
C GLU A 253 2.41 10.57 5.76
N SER A 254 2.07 10.65 7.05
CA SER A 254 1.80 11.92 7.74
C SER A 254 3.03 12.42 8.51
N ARG A 255 2.99 13.71 8.87
CA ARG A 255 3.98 14.39 9.72
C ARG A 255 3.72 14.18 11.22
N ALA A 256 2.71 13.38 11.57
CA ALA A 256 2.34 13.16 12.96
C ALA A 256 3.53 12.54 13.69
N GLN A 257 3.87 13.10 14.85
CA GLN A 257 4.79 12.43 15.76
C GLN A 257 4.03 11.27 16.40
N ILE A 258 4.71 10.15 16.56
CA ILE A 258 4.13 8.97 17.20
C ILE A 258 4.40 9.11 18.70
N ALA A 259 3.34 9.21 19.49
CA ALA A 259 3.41 9.10 20.94
C ALA A 259 3.12 7.65 21.33
N GLU A 260 4.05 7.04 22.06
CA GLU A 260 3.96 5.67 22.52
C GLU A 260 3.52 5.63 23.98
N GLU A 261 2.49 4.86 24.27
CA GLU A 261 2.09 4.48 25.62
C GLU A 261 2.75 3.14 25.94
N ARG A 262 3.61 3.13 26.97
CA ARG A 262 4.39 1.96 27.37
C ARG A 262 3.90 1.40 28.69
N VAL A 263 4.03 0.09 28.85
CA VAL A 263 3.73 -0.64 30.09
C VAL A 263 4.95 -1.43 30.54
N VAL A 264 5.08 -1.61 31.84
CA VAL A 264 6.14 -2.41 32.45
C VAL A 264 5.52 -3.68 33.01
N LEU A 265 6.05 -4.81 32.56
CA LEU A 265 5.78 -6.13 33.10
C LEU A 265 6.75 -6.40 34.25
N TRP A 266 6.22 -6.50 35.45
CA TRP A 266 6.96 -6.90 36.64
C TRP A 266 6.70 -8.36 36.95
N VAL A 267 7.77 -9.13 37.08
CA VAL A 267 7.71 -10.57 37.33
C VAL A 267 8.42 -10.89 38.63
N ARG A 268 7.79 -11.69 39.48
CA ARG A 268 8.38 -12.10 40.76
C ARG A 268 9.57 -13.06 40.55
N ALA A 269 10.65 -12.85 41.28
CA ALA A 269 11.95 -13.48 41.08
C ALA A 269 11.96 -15.00 41.30
N ASP A 270 11.06 -15.52 42.12
CA ASP A 270 10.86 -16.95 42.36
C ASP A 270 10.34 -17.69 41.13
N LEU A 271 9.57 -17.02 40.27
CA LEU A 271 8.98 -17.62 39.07
C LEU A 271 9.97 -17.81 37.92
N ILE A 272 11.14 -17.17 37.99
CA ILE A 272 12.17 -17.19 36.94
C ILE A 272 13.32 -18.13 37.32
N ARG A 273 13.36 -18.64 38.57
CA ARG A 273 14.41 -19.58 39.00
C ARG A 273 14.04 -21.03 38.65
N PRO A 274 14.95 -21.78 38.00
CA PRO A 274 14.79 -23.21 37.78
C PRO A 274 14.89 -24.03 39.08
#